data_AF-A0AAN0RG89-F1
#
_entry.id   AF-A0AAN0RG89-F1
#
_cell.length_a   1.000
_cell.length_b   1.000
_cell.length_c   1.000
_cell.angle_alpha   90.00
_cell.angle_beta   90.00
_cell.angle_gamma   90.00
#
_symmetry.space_group_name_H-M   'P 1'
#
loop_
_entity.id
_entity.type
_entity.pdbx_description
1 polymer ?
#
loop_
_entity_poly.entity_id
_entity_poly.type
_entity_poly.pdbx_seq_one_letter_code
_entity_poly.pdbx_strand_id
1 'polypeptide(L)'
;MLNAAAVACIEQVRLGFVASVTSGGRPSVSPKGTFVVLDERKIAFAEIRSPGTISNIGHSPEVEVNFVDSFRRKGWRMRGVTQILRRGSADFEEIFPKWDALWADLSARIRAIVVIKVSEVKPLSTPPYDDGVTEAEMIALYKEKYAKMYP
;
A
#
# COMPACT_ATOMS: atom_id res chain seq x y z
N MET A 1 -9.38 -9.11 9.06
CA MET A 1 -8.19 -8.60 9.80
C MET A 1 -6.95 -8.97 9.00
N LEU A 2 -5.88 -8.19 9.13
CA LEU A 2 -4.60 -8.46 8.49
C LEU A 2 -3.98 -9.69 9.16
N ASN A 3 -3.75 -10.75 8.39
CA ASN A 3 -3.00 -11.91 8.88
C ASN A 3 -1.49 -11.70 8.69
N ALA A 4 -0.68 -12.59 9.28
CA ALA A 4 0.78 -12.50 9.20
C ALA A 4 1.32 -12.45 7.77
N ALA A 5 0.72 -13.21 6.84
CA ALA A 5 1.15 -13.22 5.43
C ALA A 5 0.86 -11.90 4.70
N ALA A 6 -0.26 -11.24 5.02
CA ALA A 6 -0.59 -9.92 4.51
C ALA A 6 0.37 -8.86 5.05
N VAL A 7 0.66 -8.90 6.37
CA VAL A 7 1.61 -7.99 7.01
C VAL A 7 3.01 -8.14 6.39
N ALA A 8 3.52 -9.36 6.27
CA ALA A 8 4.81 -9.63 5.66
C ALA A 8 4.90 -9.11 4.21
N CYS A 9 3.82 -9.26 3.42
CA CYS A 9 3.79 -8.74 2.06
C CYS A 9 3.84 -7.21 2.02
N ILE A 10 3.08 -6.52 2.88
CA ILE A 10 3.10 -5.04 2.98
C ILE A 10 4.50 -4.56 3.37
N GLU A 11 5.14 -5.20 4.34
CA GLU A 11 6.44 -4.81 4.84
C GLU A 11 7.57 -5.06 3.85
N GLN A 12 7.48 -6.16 3.08
CA GLN A 12 8.44 -6.52 2.05
C GLN A 12 8.29 -5.63 0.80
N VAL A 13 7.07 -5.42 0.32
CA VAL A 13 6.82 -4.69 -0.93
C VAL A 13 6.81 -3.17 -0.71
N ARG A 14 6.19 -2.70 0.39
CA ARG A 14 5.92 -1.28 0.79
C ARG A 14 5.16 -0.42 -0.22
N LEU A 15 5.35 -0.65 -1.51
CA LEU A 15 4.66 0.00 -2.61
C LEU A 15 3.24 -0.57 -2.75
N GLY A 16 2.27 0.21 -2.28
CA GLY A 16 0.86 -0.08 -2.50
C GLY A 16 0.26 0.83 -3.57
N PHE A 17 -0.65 0.31 -4.39
CA PHE A 17 -1.41 1.12 -5.36
C PHE A 17 -2.78 1.43 -4.80
N VAL A 18 -2.99 2.69 -4.42
CA VAL A 18 -4.24 3.15 -3.79
C VAL A 18 -5.21 3.58 -4.88
N ALA A 19 -6.32 2.88 -5.00
CA ALA A 19 -7.48 3.26 -5.77
C ALA A 19 -8.41 4.16 -4.93
N SER A 20 -8.89 5.24 -5.54
CA SER A 20 -9.81 6.23 -4.98
C SER A 20 -10.75 6.73 -6.09
N VAL A 21 -11.76 7.51 -5.73
CA VAL A 21 -12.73 8.07 -6.68
C VAL A 21 -12.67 9.59 -6.65
N THR A 22 -12.61 10.22 -7.83
CA THR A 22 -12.65 11.69 -7.92
C THR A 22 -14.06 12.21 -7.60
N SER A 23 -14.20 13.50 -7.33
CA SER A 23 -15.52 14.13 -7.12
C SER A 23 -16.48 14.03 -8.31
N GLY A 24 -15.95 13.78 -9.52
CA GLY A 24 -16.75 13.51 -10.72
C GLY A 24 -17.03 12.02 -10.97
N GLY A 25 -16.80 11.15 -9.98
CA GLY A 25 -17.06 9.71 -10.09
C GLY A 25 -16.06 8.91 -10.93
N ARG A 26 -14.93 9.51 -11.33
CA ARG A 26 -13.91 8.79 -12.12
C ARG A 26 -12.98 7.98 -11.20
N PRO A 27 -12.57 6.77 -11.61
CA PRO A 27 -11.54 6.03 -10.87
C PRO A 27 -10.20 6.76 -10.95
N SER A 28 -9.42 6.69 -9.87
CA SER A 28 -8.08 7.23 -9.80
C SER A 28 -7.18 6.27 -9.02
N VAL A 29 -5.97 6.04 -9.51
CA VAL A 29 -4.99 5.16 -8.85
C VAL A 29 -3.67 5.89 -8.66
N SER A 30 -3.05 5.73 -7.50
CA SER A 30 -1.75 6.34 -7.22
C SER A 30 -0.86 5.42 -6.39
N PRO A 31 0.42 5.22 -6.77
CA PRO A 31 1.37 4.46 -5.97
C PRO A 31 1.74 5.23 -4.70
N LYS A 32 1.83 4.53 -3.56
CA LYS A 32 2.36 5.02 -2.29
C LYS A 32 3.41 4.05 -1.78
N GLY A 33 4.64 4.55 -1.58
CA GLY A 33 5.79 3.73 -1.15
C GLY A 33 6.08 3.77 0.36
N THR A 34 5.26 4.47 1.14
CA THR A 34 5.51 4.77 2.55
C THR A 34 4.53 4.04 3.47
N PHE A 35 4.08 2.84 3.07
CA PHE A 35 3.11 2.10 3.88
C PHE A 35 3.72 1.54 5.17
N VAL A 36 2.96 1.63 6.26
CA VAL A 36 3.25 1.05 7.57
C VAL A 36 2.01 0.32 8.06
N VAL A 37 2.18 -0.87 8.65
CA VAL A 37 1.11 -1.56 9.38
C VAL A 37 1.07 -1.00 10.81
N LEU A 38 -0.09 -0.52 11.25
CA LEU A 38 -0.26 0.06 12.59
C LEU A 38 -0.79 -0.98 13.57
N ASP A 39 -1.79 -1.76 13.15
CA ASP A 39 -2.40 -2.85 13.92
C ASP A 39 -3.09 -3.85 12.98
N GLU A 40 -3.78 -4.87 13.51
CA GLU A 40 -4.48 -5.92 12.76
C GLU A 40 -5.62 -5.42 11.84
N ARG A 41 -6.03 -4.15 11.93
CA ARG A 41 -7.08 -3.53 11.11
C ARG A 41 -6.66 -2.20 10.49
N LYS A 42 -5.46 -1.71 10.74
CA LYS A 42 -5.01 -0.40 10.26
C LYS A 42 -3.67 -0.49 9.55
N ILE A 43 -3.67 0.04 8.34
CA ILE A 43 -2.45 0.38 7.60
C ILE A 43 -2.46 1.88 7.37
N ALA A 44 -1.30 2.46 7.09
CA ALA A 44 -1.21 3.90 6.84
C ALA A 44 -0.08 4.21 5.86
N PHE A 45 -0.19 5.33 5.16
CA PHE A 45 0.89 5.85 4.33
C PHE A 45 1.09 7.34 4.59
N ALA A 46 2.32 7.81 4.41
CA ALA A 46 2.65 9.21 4.52
C ALA A 46 2.31 9.97 3.23
N GLU A 47 1.63 11.10 3.37
CA GLU A 47 1.40 12.04 2.29
C GLU A 47 2.50 13.09 2.25
N ILE A 48 3.19 13.14 1.10
CA ILE A 48 4.27 14.10 0.82
C ILE A 48 3.89 14.99 -0.36
N ARG A 49 3.46 14.40 -1.49
CA ARG A 49 3.21 15.11 -2.76
C ARG A 49 2.07 14.53 -3.61
N SER A 50 0.97 14.09 -3.02
CA SER A 50 -0.18 13.50 -3.70
C SER A 50 -1.48 14.32 -3.51
N PRO A 51 -1.53 15.59 -3.94
CA PRO A 51 -2.72 16.42 -3.73
C PRO A 51 -4.00 15.82 -4.34
N GLY A 52 -3.89 15.12 -5.48
CA GLY A 52 -5.03 14.43 -6.10
C GLY A 52 -5.61 13.31 -5.21
N THR A 53 -4.76 12.48 -4.62
CA THR A 53 -5.22 11.43 -3.68
C THR A 53 -5.89 12.05 -2.45
N ILE A 54 -5.30 13.11 -1.88
CA ILE A 54 -5.88 13.81 -0.71
C ILE A 54 -7.24 14.42 -1.04
N SER A 55 -7.37 15.05 -2.21
CA SER A 55 -8.65 15.58 -2.69
C SER A 55 -9.70 14.48 -2.83
N ASN A 56 -9.34 13.38 -3.50
CA ASN A 56 -10.25 12.24 -3.70
C ASN A 56 -10.73 11.64 -2.37
N ILE A 57 -9.81 11.35 -1.44
CA ILE A 57 -10.19 10.72 -0.16
C ILE A 57 -10.93 11.69 0.78
N GLY A 58 -10.72 13.00 0.61
CA GLY A 58 -11.50 14.02 1.30
C GLY A 58 -12.94 14.13 0.77
N HIS A 59 -13.16 13.79 -0.51
CA HIS A 59 -14.49 13.68 -1.11
C HIS A 59 -15.19 12.36 -0.76
N SER A 60 -14.49 11.23 -0.89
CA SER A 60 -14.97 9.90 -0.53
C SER A 60 -13.88 9.13 0.19
N PRO A 61 -14.07 8.77 1.48
CA PRO A 61 -13.03 8.11 2.26
C PRO A 61 -12.78 6.66 1.86
N GLU A 62 -13.60 6.08 0.97
CA GLU A 62 -13.43 4.69 0.54
C GLU A 62 -12.25 4.53 -0.41
N VAL A 63 -11.39 3.55 -0.08
CA VAL A 63 -10.24 3.18 -0.89
C VAL A 63 -10.08 1.67 -0.96
N GLU A 64 -9.45 1.22 -2.04
CA GLU A 64 -8.90 -0.12 -2.15
C GLU A 64 -7.41 0.00 -2.45
N VAL A 65 -6.58 -0.82 -1.81
CA VAL A 65 -5.14 -0.86 -2.05
C VAL A 65 -4.70 -2.29 -2.32
N ASN A 66 -3.78 -2.47 -3.26
CA ASN A 66 -3.09 -3.73 -3.44
C ASN A 66 -1.59 -3.60 -3.17
N PHE A 67 -1.01 -4.71 -2.72
CA PHE A 67 0.42 -4.95 -2.58
C PHE A 67 0.74 -6.21 -3.35
N VAL A 68 1.67 -6.14 -4.30
CA VAL A 68 1.99 -7.26 -5.19
C VAL A 68 3.49 -7.49 -5.18
N ASP A 69 3.89 -8.71 -4.83
CA ASP A 69 5.25 -9.19 -5.08
C ASP A 69 5.36 -9.57 -6.55
N SER A 70 6.10 -8.76 -7.31
CA SER A 70 6.25 -8.92 -8.76
C SER A 70 6.90 -10.25 -9.16
N PHE A 71 7.74 -10.85 -8.31
CA PHE A 71 8.43 -12.10 -8.60
C PHE A 71 7.60 -13.32 -8.19
N ARG A 72 6.96 -13.27 -7.02
CA ARG A 72 6.03 -14.33 -6.61
C ARG A 72 4.72 -14.30 -7.39
N ARG A 73 4.37 -13.17 -8.02
CA ARG A 73 3.07 -12.96 -8.68
C ARG A 73 1.89 -13.25 -7.74
N LYS A 74 2.10 -12.93 -6.46
CA LYS A 74 1.13 -13.03 -5.38
C LYS A 74 1.08 -11.70 -4.66
N GLY A 75 0.03 -11.50 -3.89
CA GLY A 75 -0.15 -10.26 -3.16
C GLY A 75 -1.38 -10.27 -2.29
N TRP A 76 -1.76 -9.08 -1.85
CA TRP A 76 -2.93 -8.84 -1.04
C TRP A 76 -3.65 -7.60 -1.51
N ARG A 77 -4.96 -7.61 -1.36
CA ARG A 77 -5.86 -6.50 -1.62
C ARG A 77 -6.65 -6.19 -0.36
N MET A 78 -6.73 -4.91 -0.03
CA MET A 78 -7.43 -4.43 1.15
C MET A 78 -8.39 -3.33 0.77
N ARG A 79 -9.62 -3.41 1.29
CA ARG A 79 -10.60 -2.33 1.22
C ARG A 79 -10.75 -1.69 2.59
N GLY A 80 -10.97 -0.39 2.62
CA GLY A 80 -11.19 0.33 3.87
C GLY A 80 -11.60 1.78 3.68
N VAL A 81 -11.76 2.46 4.81
CA VAL A 81 -12.05 3.90 4.87
C VAL A 81 -10.86 4.66 5.42
N THR A 82 -10.60 5.85 4.88
CA THR A 82 -9.46 6.68 5.25
C THR A 82 -9.77 7.69 6.35
N GLN A 83 -8.77 7.99 7.16
CA GLN A 83 -8.70 9.16 8.04
C GLN A 83 -7.39 9.90 7.74
N ILE A 84 -7.45 11.23 7.61
CA ILE A 84 -6.27 12.07 7.37
C ILE A 84 -5.83 12.68 8.69
N LEU A 85 -4.62 12.33 9.14
CA LEU A 85 -3.97 12.94 10.29
C LEU A 85 -3.02 14.01 9.79
N ARG A 86 -3.26 15.27 10.11
CA ARG A 86 -2.41 16.40 9.68
C ARG A 86 -1.24 16.55 10.63
N ARG A 87 -0.07 16.92 10.09
CA ARG A 87 1.11 17.27 10.90
C ARG A 87 0.73 18.30 11.98
N GLY A 88 1.23 18.11 13.21
CA GLY A 88 0.92 18.95 14.36
C GLY A 88 -0.32 18.55 15.15
N SER A 89 -1.16 17.62 14.65
CA SER A 89 -2.21 17.00 15.46
C SER A 89 -1.64 15.94 16.41
N ALA A 90 -2.24 15.75 17.59
CA ALA A 90 -1.79 14.74 18.56
C ALA A 90 -1.69 13.34 17.94
N ASP A 91 -2.74 12.89 17.24
CA ASP A 91 -2.77 11.58 16.58
C ASP A 91 -1.67 11.41 15.52
N PHE A 92 -1.30 12.49 14.82
CA PHE A 92 -0.17 12.45 13.87
C PHE A 92 1.15 12.25 14.62
N GLU A 93 1.41 13.07 15.64
CA GLU A 93 2.68 13.05 16.38
C GLU A 93 2.88 11.71 17.11
N GLU A 94 1.79 11.07 17.55
CA GLU A 94 1.83 9.74 18.17
C GLU A 94 2.43 8.67 17.24
N ILE A 95 2.03 8.65 15.96
CA ILE A 95 2.42 7.58 15.03
C ILE A 95 3.55 7.97 14.07
N PHE A 96 3.85 9.27 13.94
CA PHE A 96 4.91 9.80 13.06
C PHE A 96 6.29 9.16 13.26
N PRO A 97 6.74 8.81 14.49
CA PRO A 97 8.04 8.16 14.68
C PRO A 97 8.25 6.88 13.87
N LYS A 98 7.17 6.18 13.49
CA LYS A 98 7.25 4.99 12.63
C LYS A 98 7.75 5.32 11.21
N TRP A 99 7.42 6.52 10.69
CA TRP A 99 7.93 6.97 9.39
C TRP A 99 9.32 7.57 9.51
N ASP A 100 9.61 8.27 10.60
CA ASP A 100 10.93 8.85 10.82
C ASP A 100 12.02 7.75 10.88
N ALA A 101 11.72 6.64 11.56
CA ALA A 101 12.62 5.48 11.62
C ALA A 101 12.87 4.79 10.27
N LEU A 102 11.91 4.83 9.34
CA LEU A 102 11.98 4.13 8.05
C LEU A 102 12.44 5.02 6.90
N TRP A 103 12.18 6.33 6.97
CA TRP A 103 12.43 7.29 5.90
C TRP A 103 12.85 8.67 6.44
N ALA A 104 13.90 8.72 7.26
CA ALA A 104 14.39 9.95 7.90
C ALA A 104 14.50 11.16 6.94
N ASP A 105 15.15 11.00 5.77
CA ASP A 105 15.31 12.09 4.79
C ASP A 105 13.99 12.56 4.14
N LEU A 106 12.95 11.74 4.21
CA LEU A 106 11.62 12.03 3.67
C LEU A 106 10.68 12.56 4.75
N SER A 107 10.96 12.26 6.03
CA SER A 107 10.05 12.48 7.15
C SER A 107 9.70 13.96 7.31
N ALA A 108 10.67 14.85 7.13
CA ALA A 108 10.49 16.31 7.16
C ALA A 108 9.50 16.84 6.10
N ARG A 109 9.33 16.11 4.98
CA ARG A 109 8.42 16.50 3.88
C ARG A 109 7.02 15.91 4.02
N ILE A 110 6.79 15.06 5.02
CA ILE A 110 5.45 14.49 5.28
C ILE A 110 4.53 15.61 5.76
N ARG A 111 3.37 15.78 5.14
CA ARG A 111 2.38 16.82 5.50
C ARG A 111 1.19 16.25 6.25
N ALA A 112 0.91 14.96 6.03
CA ALA A 112 -0.14 14.22 6.68
C ALA A 112 0.19 12.73 6.66
N ILE A 113 -0.46 11.96 7.52
CA ILE A 113 -0.51 10.50 7.46
C ILE A 113 -1.95 10.12 7.16
N VAL A 114 -2.13 9.29 6.13
CA VAL A 114 -3.44 8.73 5.78
C VAL A 114 -3.53 7.34 6.38
N VAL A 115 -4.40 7.18 7.36
CA VAL A 115 -4.73 5.90 7.98
C VAL A 115 -5.87 5.27 7.21
N ILE A 116 -5.78 3.98 6.90
CA ILE A 116 -6.82 3.17 6.27
C ILE A 116 -7.30 2.17 7.31
N LYS A 117 -8.55 2.31 7.75
CA LYS A 117 -9.25 1.30 8.55
C LYS A 117 -9.77 0.20 7.63
N VAL A 118 -9.09 -0.94 7.63
CA VAL A 118 -9.34 -2.07 6.74
C VAL A 118 -10.59 -2.82 7.17
N SER A 119 -11.53 -2.96 6.25
CA SER A 119 -12.75 -3.74 6.40
C SER A 119 -12.66 -5.11 5.72
N GLU A 120 -11.84 -5.24 4.67
CA GLU A 120 -11.71 -6.46 3.88
C GLU A 120 -10.25 -6.72 3.51
N VAL A 121 -9.84 -7.98 3.54
CA VAL A 121 -8.49 -8.44 3.14
C VAL A 121 -8.64 -9.68 2.28
N LYS A 122 -8.13 -9.65 1.06
CA LYS A 122 -8.18 -10.76 0.09
C LYS A 122 -6.79 -11.07 -0.47
N PRO A 123 -6.38 -12.34 -0.55
CA PRO A 123 -5.16 -12.71 -1.26
C PRO A 123 -5.32 -12.47 -2.76
N LEU A 124 -4.19 -12.28 -3.44
CA LEU A 124 -4.06 -12.21 -4.89
C LEU A 124 -3.04 -13.24 -5.34
N SER A 125 -3.33 -13.94 -6.44
CA SER A 125 -2.41 -14.84 -7.14
C SER A 125 -2.67 -14.77 -8.63
N THR A 126 -1.67 -15.15 -9.42
CA THR A 126 -1.79 -15.32 -10.87
C THR A 126 -2.34 -16.71 -11.21
N PRO A 127 -3.06 -16.89 -12.33
CA PRO A 127 -3.66 -18.18 -12.70
C PRO A 127 -2.71 -19.40 -12.80
N PRO A 128 -1.42 -19.28 -13.22
CA PRO A 128 -0.55 -20.45 -13.32
C PRO A 128 -0.37 -21.28 -12.04
N TYR A 129 -0.65 -20.72 -10.86
CA TYR A 129 -0.67 -21.49 -9.62
C TYR A 129 -1.80 -22.53 -9.60
N ASP A 130 -2.90 -22.27 -10.29
CA ASP A 130 -4.03 -23.18 -10.45
C ASP A 130 -3.65 -24.41 -11.30
N ASP A 131 -2.64 -24.24 -12.17
CA ASP A 131 -2.08 -25.30 -13.03
C ASP A 131 -0.86 -26.01 -12.40
N GLY A 132 -0.53 -25.71 -11.14
CA GLY A 132 0.52 -26.40 -10.37
C GLY A 132 1.92 -25.78 -10.44
N VAL A 133 2.08 -24.58 -11.05
CA VAL A 133 3.38 -23.88 -11.03
C VAL A 133 3.78 -23.57 -9.59
N THR A 134 5.02 -23.89 -9.25
CA THR A 134 5.58 -23.63 -7.93
C THR A 134 6.04 -22.17 -7.80
N GLU A 135 6.14 -21.68 -6.56
CA GLU A 135 6.66 -20.33 -6.32
C GLU A 135 8.13 -20.18 -6.76
N ALA A 136 8.93 -21.24 -6.66
CA ALA A 136 10.32 -21.25 -7.11
C ALA A 136 10.43 -21.04 -8.62
N GLU A 137 9.62 -21.76 -9.41
CA GLU A 137 9.54 -21.60 -10.86
C GLU A 137 9.06 -20.20 -11.25
N MET A 138 8.04 -19.68 -10.55
CA MET A 138 7.51 -18.34 -10.79
C MET A 138 8.57 -17.25 -10.56
N ILE A 139 9.29 -17.34 -9.44
CA ILE A 139 10.36 -16.40 -9.11
C ILE A 139 11.48 -16.48 -10.15
N ALA A 140 11.91 -17.69 -10.52
CA ALA A 140 12.98 -17.88 -11.50
C ALA A 140 12.63 -17.23 -12.85
N LEU A 141 11.42 -17.51 -13.35
CA LEU A 141 10.91 -16.97 -14.61
C LEU A 141 10.89 -15.43 -14.61
N TYR A 142 10.34 -14.81 -13.57
CA TYR A 142 10.22 -13.35 -13.52
C TYR A 142 11.54 -12.65 -13.22
N LYS A 143 12.48 -13.29 -12.50
CA LYS A 143 13.86 -12.78 -12.39
C LYS A 143 14.54 -12.71 -13.75
N GLU A 144 14.48 -13.79 -14.54
CA GLU A 144 15.05 -13.82 -15.88
C GLU A 144 14.41 -12.76 -16.78
N LYS A 145 13.07 -12.65 -16.75
CA LYS A 145 12.33 -11.66 -17.53
C LYS A 145 12.75 -10.22 -17.22
N TYR A 146 12.87 -9.86 -15.94
CA TYR A 146 13.26 -8.51 -15.53
C TYR A 146 14.73 -8.22 -15.82
N ALA A 147 15.62 -9.20 -15.66
CA ALA A 147 17.03 -9.05 -16.04
C ALA A 147 17.19 -8.67 -17.53
N LYS A 148 16.38 -9.27 -18.41
CA LYS A 148 16.38 -8.95 -19.86
C LYS A 148 15.85 -7.54 -20.18
N MET A 149 15.06 -6.92 -19.30
CA MET A 149 14.55 -5.56 -19.51
C MET A 149 15.59 -4.48 -19.21
N TYR A 150 16.59 -4.80 -18.38
CA TYR A 150 17.62 -3.88 -17.92
C TYR A 150 19.01 -4.48 -18.20
N PRO A 151 19.43 -4.51 -19.47
CA PRO A 151 20.72 -5.07 -19.88
C PRO A 151 21.91 -4.28 -19.33
#